data_AF-A0A1H2CXW5-F1
#
_entry.id   AF-A0A1H2CXW5-F1
#
_cell.length_a   1.000
_cell.length_b   1.000
_cell.length_c   1.000
_cell.angle_alpha   90.00
_cell.angle_beta   90.00
_cell.angle_gamma   90.00
#
_symmetry.space_group_name_H-M   'P 1'
#
loop_
_entity.id
_entity.type
_entity.pdbx_description
1 polymer ?
#
loop_
_entity_poly.entity_id
_entity_poly.type
_entity_poly.pdbx_seq_one_letter_code
_entity_poly.pdbx_strand_id
1 'polypeptide(L)'
;MSRLSRTTWLTRAGVVLLSGTAAAGALAAPAQAASTGRASITFGIFGPVIVVEAGSGKTNKIVITKSGNKVTIDDRVTVKAGEGCTAVKGDKTKVTCTDPKPIARVRVELGSGNDSVTNRTAVPLTALGGSGNDTIRGGSGRDKLYGGTGRDKIWGLGGIDALYGGDGNDSLSGGADGDWLEGGKGDDKEYGGSGRDRFGQADRGKATDADVVSGGSGFDTVEYGGKRGITADSDRGKRDDGRKGEHDTLLGLESFYGTDGNDKIYGDDGPNLLVGFNGDDLLVGNGGDDWLRDYSTGDDRLHGGTGNDRMEGGIGADVILGGSGVDTVSYSGHKGAITVDLDGAKGDDGMRGEKDTVGADIENIIGTDFADVLTGNGSANQIEGWSGDDAIRGGGGNDVLVGNYGADRIYGEAGDDALASGHPTLSSDASVDLLDGGAGNDNALAGTDPQDTVLNSEYSQQFTLPAFDENIYF
;
A
#
# COMPACT_ATOMS: atom_id res chain seq x y z
N MET A 1 30.29 -73.49 -1.09
CA MET A 1 29.82 -74.16 0.15
C MET A 1 28.30 -73.99 0.23
N SER A 2 27.57 -75.11 0.34
CA SER A 2 26.15 -75.30 0.76
C SER A 2 25.08 -74.27 0.30
N ARG A 3 24.10 -74.53 -0.60
CA ARG A 3 23.09 -75.63 -0.71
C ARG A 3 22.48 -75.99 0.66
N LEU A 4 21.22 -75.63 0.95
CA LEU A 4 19.95 -76.39 0.79
C LEU A 4 18.86 -75.56 1.52
N SER A 5 17.55 -75.52 1.23
CA SER A 5 16.57 -76.38 0.54
C SER A 5 15.33 -75.50 0.22
N ARG A 6 14.81 -75.39 -1.02
CA ARG A 6 13.72 -76.18 -1.66
C ARG A 6 12.55 -76.50 -0.69
N THR A 7 11.25 -76.36 -1.02
CA THR A 7 10.56 -76.76 -2.27
C THR A 7 9.06 -76.33 -2.26
N THR A 8 8.54 -75.79 -3.39
CA THR A 8 7.27 -76.13 -4.12
C THR A 8 5.84 -75.95 -3.51
N TRP A 9 4.72 -75.73 -4.24
CA TRP A 9 4.32 -75.59 -5.66
C TRP A 9 2.86 -75.00 -5.73
N LEU A 10 2.54 -74.27 -6.82
CA LEU A 10 1.28 -74.12 -7.60
C LEU A 10 -0.10 -73.84 -6.93
N THR A 11 -0.80 -72.80 -7.43
CA THR A 11 -1.95 -72.97 -8.36
C THR A 11 -2.40 -71.65 -9.01
N ARG A 12 -3.13 -71.81 -10.14
CA ARG A 12 -3.53 -70.89 -11.21
C ARG A 12 -4.70 -69.93 -10.88
N ALA A 13 -4.95 -69.06 -11.88
CA ALA A 13 -6.17 -68.30 -12.22
C ALA A 13 -6.16 -66.86 -11.68
N GLY A 14 -6.53 -65.81 -12.40
CA GLY A 14 -7.20 -65.65 -13.69
C GLY A 14 -7.84 -64.26 -13.65
N VAL A 15 -7.65 -63.46 -14.69
CA VAL A 15 -8.17 -62.10 -14.86
C VAL A 15 -9.69 -62.06 -14.77
N VAL A 16 -10.28 -61.11 -14.04
CA VAL A 16 -11.62 -60.54 -14.33
C VAL A 16 -11.69 -59.08 -13.87
N LEU A 17 -11.85 -58.16 -14.83
CA LEU A 17 -12.48 -56.85 -14.62
C LEU A 17 -13.96 -57.06 -14.26
N LEU A 18 -14.45 -56.45 -13.19
CA LEU A 18 -15.88 -56.25 -12.97
C LEU A 18 -16.15 -54.84 -12.44
N SER A 19 -16.84 -54.10 -13.30
CA SER A 19 -17.60 -52.87 -13.12
C SER A 19 -18.45 -52.86 -11.85
N GLY A 20 -18.42 -51.74 -11.13
CA GLY A 20 -19.38 -51.44 -10.07
C GLY A 20 -19.39 -49.94 -9.77
N THR A 21 -20.42 -49.25 -10.25
CA THR A 21 -20.82 -47.90 -9.82
C THR A 21 -21.07 -47.91 -8.32
N ALA A 22 -20.12 -47.44 -7.52
CA ALA A 22 -20.35 -47.05 -6.14
C ALA A 22 -20.75 -45.57 -6.15
N ALA A 23 -22.04 -45.31 -5.95
CA ALA A 23 -22.49 -44.00 -5.51
C ALA A 23 -21.68 -43.64 -4.26
N ALA A 24 -20.91 -42.55 -4.34
CA ALA A 24 -20.32 -41.92 -3.17
C ALA A 24 -21.47 -41.35 -2.33
N GLY A 25 -22.12 -42.21 -1.55
CA GLY A 25 -22.90 -41.78 -0.41
C GLY A 25 -21.93 -41.05 0.50
N ALA A 26 -22.03 -39.73 0.54
CA ALA A 26 -21.39 -38.92 1.56
C ALA A 26 -21.86 -39.47 2.91
N LEU A 27 -20.99 -40.27 3.54
CA LEU A 27 -21.12 -40.60 4.95
C LEU A 27 -20.95 -39.27 5.67
N ALA A 28 -22.09 -38.62 5.98
CA ALA A 28 -22.12 -37.47 6.86
C ALA A 28 -21.33 -37.85 8.10
N ALA A 29 -20.26 -37.11 8.38
CA ALA A 29 -19.55 -37.22 9.63
C ALA A 29 -20.58 -37.13 10.77
N PRO A 30 -20.49 -37.98 11.81
CA PRO A 30 -21.45 -37.95 12.90
C PRO A 30 -21.51 -36.52 13.47
N ALA A 31 -22.71 -35.95 13.56
CA ALA A 31 -22.93 -34.61 14.11
C ALA A 31 -22.18 -34.48 15.43
N GLN A 32 -21.24 -33.53 15.50
CA GLN A 32 -20.40 -33.33 16.66
C GLN A 32 -21.30 -33.03 17.87
N ALA A 33 -21.14 -33.78 18.96
CA ALA A 33 -21.96 -33.59 20.16
C ALA A 33 -21.80 -32.15 20.67
N ALA A 34 -22.93 -31.47 20.89
CA ALA A 34 -22.93 -30.07 21.28
C ALA A 34 -22.18 -29.88 22.62
N SER A 35 -21.21 -28.98 22.64
CA SER A 35 -20.42 -28.67 23.83
C SER A 35 -20.93 -27.40 24.52
N THR A 36 -20.43 -27.13 25.72
CA THR A 36 -20.68 -25.86 26.41
C THR A 36 -19.40 -25.05 26.33
N GLY A 37 -19.51 -23.79 25.94
CA GLY A 37 -18.35 -22.90 25.87
C GLY A 37 -17.70 -22.68 27.23
N ARG A 38 -16.47 -22.18 27.23
CA ARG A 38 -15.66 -21.94 28.42
C ARG A 38 -14.91 -20.62 28.30
N ALA A 39 -14.82 -19.86 29.39
CA ALA A 39 -13.92 -18.71 29.47
C ALA A 39 -12.89 -18.91 30.58
N SER A 40 -11.62 -18.60 30.30
CA SER A 40 -10.51 -18.68 31.26
C SER A 40 -9.49 -17.58 31.03
N ILE A 41 -8.75 -17.23 32.08
CA ILE A 41 -7.57 -16.37 31.99
C ILE A 41 -6.34 -17.24 31.71
N THR A 42 -5.53 -16.82 30.75
CA THR A 42 -4.18 -17.31 30.48
C THR A 42 -3.20 -16.15 30.56
N PHE A 43 -1.90 -16.44 30.63
CA PHE A 43 -0.86 -15.41 30.72
C PHE A 43 -0.04 -15.37 29.44
N GLY A 44 -0.11 -14.23 28.75
CA GLY A 44 0.77 -13.90 27.62
C GLY A 44 1.95 -13.05 28.06
N ILE A 45 2.88 -12.81 27.13
CA ILE A 45 4.07 -11.97 27.34
C ILE A 45 3.67 -10.54 27.76
N PHE A 46 2.53 -10.05 27.28
CA PHE A 46 2.03 -8.69 27.51
C PHE A 46 1.02 -8.57 28.66
N GLY A 47 0.72 -9.65 29.39
CA GLY A 47 -0.23 -9.64 30.50
C GLY A 47 -1.34 -10.70 30.40
N PRO A 48 -2.36 -10.62 31.28
CA PRO A 48 -3.45 -11.59 31.32
C PRO A 48 -4.35 -11.46 30.08
N VAL A 49 -4.67 -12.60 29.46
CA VAL A 49 -5.54 -12.74 28.30
C VAL A 49 -6.74 -13.59 28.68
N ILE A 50 -7.95 -13.13 28.37
CA ILE A 50 -9.15 -13.96 28.51
C ILE A 50 -9.30 -14.74 27.21
N VAL A 51 -9.34 -16.07 27.30
CA VAL A 51 -9.66 -16.95 26.17
C VAL A 51 -11.09 -17.46 26.35
N VAL A 52 -11.91 -17.28 25.31
CA VAL A 52 -13.29 -17.75 25.22
C VAL A 52 -13.39 -18.76 24.09
N GLU A 53 -13.61 -20.02 24.45
CA GLU A 53 -13.90 -21.10 23.51
C GLU A 53 -15.41 -21.27 23.44
N ALA A 54 -16.01 -21.02 22.28
CA ALA A 54 -17.44 -21.13 22.08
C ALA A 54 -17.94 -22.57 22.13
N GLY A 55 -19.22 -22.77 22.43
CA GLY A 55 -19.81 -24.11 22.43
C GLY A 55 -20.02 -24.63 21.01
N SER A 56 -19.70 -25.89 20.74
CA SER A 56 -19.97 -26.52 19.45
C SER A 56 -21.46 -26.84 19.27
N GLY A 57 -21.94 -26.81 18.02
CA GLY A 57 -23.31 -27.19 17.67
C GLY A 57 -24.39 -26.23 18.18
N LYS A 58 -24.03 -24.96 18.45
CA LYS A 58 -24.90 -23.90 18.95
C LYS A 58 -24.58 -22.59 18.24
N THR A 59 -25.56 -21.68 18.20
CA THR A 59 -25.35 -20.29 17.79
C THR A 59 -24.94 -19.45 18.98
N ASN A 60 -23.66 -19.12 19.09
CA ASN A 60 -23.05 -18.38 20.19
C ASN A 60 -23.28 -16.87 20.02
N LYS A 61 -23.52 -16.17 21.12
CA LYS A 61 -23.83 -14.72 21.10
C LYS A 61 -23.08 -14.01 22.21
N ILE A 62 -21.78 -13.85 22.01
CA ILE A 62 -20.85 -13.36 23.01
C ILE A 62 -20.91 -11.84 23.10
N VAL A 63 -21.21 -11.33 24.29
CA VAL A 63 -21.13 -9.92 24.64
C VAL A 63 -20.09 -9.74 25.73
N ILE A 64 -19.09 -8.90 25.45
CA ILE A 64 -18.00 -8.58 26.37
C ILE A 64 -18.27 -7.21 26.98
N THR A 65 -18.25 -7.14 28.31
CA THR A 65 -18.40 -5.89 29.08
C THR A 65 -17.33 -5.81 30.15
N LYS A 66 -16.98 -4.60 30.59
CA LYS A 66 -15.97 -4.36 31.61
C LYS A 66 -16.50 -3.39 32.67
N SER A 67 -16.21 -3.68 33.93
CA SER A 67 -16.49 -2.81 35.07
C SER A 67 -15.30 -2.86 36.03
N GLY A 68 -14.48 -1.81 36.04
CA GLY A 68 -13.18 -1.82 36.73
C GLY A 68 -12.25 -2.90 36.14
N ASN A 69 -11.66 -3.74 36.98
CA ASN A 69 -10.78 -4.84 36.55
C ASN A 69 -11.54 -6.13 36.23
N LYS A 70 -12.87 -6.09 36.23
CA LYS A 70 -13.71 -7.26 35.94
C LYS A 70 -14.18 -7.20 34.50
N VAL A 71 -13.94 -8.27 33.76
CA VAL A 71 -14.50 -8.47 32.42
C VAL A 71 -15.55 -9.56 32.52
N THR A 72 -16.75 -9.28 32.01
CA THR A 72 -17.87 -10.21 31.96
C THR A 72 -18.08 -10.67 30.52
N ILE A 73 -18.10 -11.99 30.34
CA ILE A 73 -18.43 -12.67 29.09
C ILE A 73 -19.87 -13.20 29.23
N ASP A 74 -20.76 -12.75 28.35
CA ASP A 74 -22.16 -13.17 28.26
C ASP A 74 -22.40 -13.83 26.91
N ASP A 75 -22.47 -15.16 26.85
CA ASP A 75 -22.68 -15.91 25.60
C ASP A 75 -24.17 -16.03 25.22
N ARG A 76 -25.10 -15.57 26.07
CA ARG A 76 -26.57 -15.73 25.91
C ARG A 76 -27.08 -17.16 25.75
N VAL A 77 -26.19 -18.15 25.67
CA VAL A 77 -26.52 -19.57 25.56
C VAL A 77 -26.09 -20.29 26.82
N THR A 78 -24.81 -20.65 26.93
CA THR A 78 -24.25 -21.30 28.13
C THR A 78 -22.74 -21.21 28.11
N VAL A 79 -22.14 -20.68 29.17
CA VAL A 79 -20.67 -20.60 29.31
C VAL A 79 -20.24 -21.07 30.70
N LYS A 80 -19.17 -21.86 30.73
CA LYS A 80 -18.55 -22.36 31.97
C LYS A 80 -17.36 -21.50 32.37
N ALA A 81 -17.22 -21.27 33.66
CA ALA A 81 -16.03 -20.65 34.22
C ALA A 81 -14.85 -21.63 34.20
N GLY A 82 -13.74 -21.22 33.59
CA GLY A 82 -12.42 -21.83 33.72
C GLY A 82 -11.56 -21.10 34.73
N GLU A 83 -10.24 -21.30 34.62
CA GLU A 83 -9.26 -20.67 35.51
C GLU A 83 -9.34 -19.14 35.46
N GLY A 84 -9.22 -18.47 36.60
CA GLY A 84 -9.31 -17.00 36.69
C GLY A 84 -10.71 -16.38 36.47
N CYS A 85 -11.73 -17.21 36.24
CA CYS A 85 -13.11 -16.77 36.02
C CYS A 85 -14.08 -17.41 37.02
N THR A 86 -15.21 -16.76 37.24
CA THR A 86 -16.27 -17.21 38.15
C THR A 86 -17.63 -17.11 37.48
N ALA A 87 -18.49 -18.12 37.66
CA ALA A 87 -19.84 -18.10 37.11
C ALA A 87 -20.70 -17.05 37.83
N VAL A 88 -21.55 -16.34 37.08
CA VAL A 88 -22.49 -15.39 37.69
C VAL A 88 -23.65 -16.18 38.33
N LYS A 89 -23.88 -15.96 39.62
CA LYS A 89 -24.91 -16.68 40.37
C LYS A 89 -26.29 -16.43 39.76
N GLY A 90 -26.98 -17.51 39.39
CA GLY A 90 -28.33 -17.47 38.82
C GLY A 90 -28.37 -17.20 37.32
N ASP A 91 -27.22 -16.99 36.66
CA ASP A 91 -27.15 -16.73 35.23
C ASP A 91 -26.10 -17.62 34.56
N LYS A 92 -26.56 -18.70 33.92
CA LYS A 92 -25.68 -19.68 33.24
C LYS A 92 -25.08 -19.16 31.93
N THR A 93 -25.51 -17.98 31.48
CA THR A 93 -25.01 -17.35 30.26
C THR A 93 -23.79 -16.48 30.52
N LYS A 94 -23.44 -16.23 31.80
CA LYS A 94 -22.42 -15.26 32.17
C LYS A 94 -21.32 -15.82 33.05
N VAL A 95 -20.10 -15.41 32.75
CA VAL A 95 -18.90 -15.60 33.58
C VAL A 95 -18.18 -14.28 33.74
N THR A 96 -17.59 -14.06 34.92
CA THR A 96 -16.78 -12.88 35.21
C THR A 96 -15.34 -13.31 35.47
N CYS A 97 -14.43 -12.77 34.69
CA CYS A 97 -12.99 -12.96 34.80
C CYS A 97 -12.37 -11.74 35.46
N THR A 98 -11.42 -11.95 36.38
CA THR A 98 -10.81 -10.86 37.16
C THR A 98 -9.35 -11.16 37.41
N ASP A 99 -8.50 -10.21 37.09
CA ASP A 99 -7.06 -10.26 37.38
C ASP A 99 -6.64 -8.96 38.11
N PRO A 100 -5.65 -9.01 39.02
CA PRO A 100 -5.07 -7.81 39.62
C PRO A 100 -4.46 -6.86 38.59
N LYS A 101 -3.88 -7.39 37.50
CA LYS A 101 -3.36 -6.62 36.37
C LYS A 101 -4.48 -6.32 35.37
N PRO A 102 -4.39 -5.21 34.62
CA PRO A 102 -5.32 -4.95 33.52
C PRO A 102 -5.31 -6.10 32.51
N ILE A 103 -6.51 -6.54 32.08
CA ILE A 103 -6.65 -7.51 30.98
C ILE A 103 -6.10 -6.89 29.69
N ALA A 104 -5.12 -7.56 29.11
CA ALA A 104 -4.41 -7.09 27.92
C ALA A 104 -5.20 -7.36 26.63
N ARG A 105 -5.95 -8.47 26.59
CA ARG A 105 -6.73 -8.90 25.41
C ARG A 105 -7.84 -9.88 25.79
N VAL A 106 -8.90 -9.91 24.99
CA VAL A 106 -9.86 -11.02 24.93
C VAL A 106 -9.68 -11.75 23.60
N ARG A 107 -9.48 -13.06 23.62
CA ARG A 107 -9.48 -13.94 22.45
C ARG A 107 -10.77 -14.74 22.46
N VAL A 108 -11.50 -14.72 21.35
CA VAL A 108 -12.74 -15.47 21.14
C VAL A 108 -12.55 -16.39 19.95
N GLU A 109 -12.83 -17.68 20.16
CA GLU A 109 -12.85 -18.68 19.10
C GLU A 109 -14.29 -19.19 18.96
N LEU A 110 -14.94 -18.76 17.89
CA LEU A 110 -16.23 -19.28 17.47
C LEU A 110 -16.03 -20.57 16.66
N GLY A 111 -17.14 -21.24 16.37
CA GLY A 111 -17.14 -22.57 15.77
C GLY A 111 -17.88 -22.60 14.44
N SER A 112 -18.72 -23.63 14.29
CA SER A 112 -19.66 -23.69 13.18
C SER A 112 -21.00 -23.08 13.58
N GLY A 113 -21.61 -22.30 12.69
CA GLY A 113 -22.91 -21.66 12.88
C GLY A 113 -22.82 -20.17 12.66
N ASN A 114 -23.97 -19.50 12.61
CA ASN A 114 -24.03 -18.05 12.46
C ASN A 114 -23.93 -17.41 13.84
N ASP A 115 -22.71 -17.15 14.29
CA ASP A 115 -22.36 -16.69 15.61
C ASP A 115 -22.25 -15.16 15.68
N SER A 116 -22.12 -14.61 16.89
CA SER A 116 -21.88 -13.18 17.06
C SER A 116 -20.98 -12.87 18.25
N VAL A 117 -20.14 -11.85 18.07
CA VAL A 117 -19.31 -11.26 19.12
C VAL A 117 -19.54 -9.75 19.14
N THR A 118 -19.76 -9.20 20.33
CA THR A 118 -19.82 -7.75 20.53
C THR A 118 -19.00 -7.36 21.74
N ASN A 119 -17.88 -6.68 21.50
CA ASN A 119 -17.08 -6.10 22.56
C ASN A 119 -17.52 -4.65 22.82
N ARG A 120 -17.97 -4.38 24.05
CA ARG A 120 -18.42 -3.05 24.48
C ARG A 120 -17.37 -2.36 25.32
N THR A 121 -16.10 -2.65 25.06
CA THR A 121 -14.98 -2.23 25.88
C THR A 121 -13.83 -1.76 24.99
N ALA A 122 -12.86 -1.07 25.59
CA ALA A 122 -11.60 -0.72 24.95
C ALA A 122 -10.52 -1.82 25.09
N VAL A 123 -10.87 -3.00 25.61
CA VAL A 123 -9.91 -4.10 25.70
C VAL A 123 -9.77 -4.71 24.31
N PRO A 124 -8.55 -4.81 23.76
CA PRO A 124 -8.29 -5.46 22.48
C PRO A 124 -8.97 -6.82 22.35
N LEU A 125 -9.61 -7.04 21.21
CA LEU A 125 -10.28 -8.27 20.82
C LEU A 125 -9.45 -8.99 19.75
N THR A 126 -9.33 -10.31 19.89
CA THR A 126 -9.05 -11.18 18.76
C THR A 126 -10.21 -12.14 18.60
N ALA A 127 -10.93 -12.09 17.49
CA ALA A 127 -12.09 -12.94 17.25
C ALA A 127 -11.91 -13.75 15.97
N LEU A 128 -12.13 -15.07 16.06
CA LEU A 128 -12.19 -15.99 14.93
C LEU A 128 -13.65 -16.43 14.78
N GLY A 129 -14.33 -16.06 13.68
CA GLY A 129 -15.74 -16.40 13.40
C GLY A 129 -15.95 -17.87 13.03
N GLY A 130 -15.05 -18.41 12.21
CA GLY A 130 -15.07 -19.84 11.89
C GLY A 130 -15.89 -20.10 10.63
N SER A 131 -17.00 -20.82 10.73
CA SER A 131 -17.84 -21.12 9.57
C SER A 131 -19.29 -20.78 9.81
N GLY A 132 -19.95 -20.15 8.85
CA GLY A 132 -21.29 -19.62 9.00
C GLY A 132 -21.30 -18.12 8.73
N ASN A 133 -22.46 -17.49 8.78
CA ASN A 133 -22.57 -16.04 8.57
C ASN A 133 -22.50 -15.35 9.93
N ASP A 134 -21.33 -14.85 10.27
CA ASP A 134 -21.00 -14.31 11.58
C ASP A 134 -21.18 -12.79 11.66
N THR A 135 -21.28 -12.28 12.88
CA THR A 135 -21.40 -10.84 13.16
C THR A 135 -20.44 -10.46 14.28
N ILE A 136 -19.36 -9.76 13.95
CA ILE A 136 -18.26 -9.43 14.88
C ILE A 136 -18.15 -7.91 15.04
N ARG A 137 -18.04 -7.43 16.29
CA ARG A 137 -17.81 -6.01 16.61
C ARG A 137 -16.65 -5.85 17.61
N GLY A 138 -15.59 -5.17 17.16
CA GLY A 138 -14.27 -5.03 17.77
C GLY A 138 -14.24 -4.28 19.10
N GLY A 139 -14.83 -3.08 19.14
CA GLY A 139 -14.85 -2.24 20.35
C GLY A 139 -14.18 -0.90 20.08
N SER A 140 -13.48 -0.33 21.05
CA SER A 140 -12.66 0.88 20.82
C SER A 140 -11.17 0.58 21.06
N GLY A 141 -10.79 -0.69 20.95
CA GLY A 141 -9.46 -1.19 21.22
C GLY A 141 -8.73 -1.45 19.91
N ARG A 142 -7.51 -1.97 19.99
CA ARG A 142 -6.78 -2.42 18.80
C ARG A 142 -7.13 -3.88 18.51
N ASP A 143 -8.00 -4.12 17.56
CA ASP A 143 -8.67 -5.40 17.37
C ASP A 143 -8.13 -6.18 16.16
N LYS A 144 -8.29 -7.51 16.21
CA LYS A 144 -7.97 -8.40 15.10
C LYS A 144 -9.11 -9.38 14.86
N LEU A 145 -9.84 -9.19 13.78
CA LEU A 145 -11.14 -9.81 13.55
C LEU A 145 -11.10 -10.63 12.26
N TYR A 146 -11.57 -11.87 12.31
CA TYR A 146 -11.62 -12.77 11.17
C TYR A 146 -13.03 -13.34 11.04
N GLY A 147 -13.65 -13.21 9.87
CA GLY A 147 -14.93 -13.83 9.55
C GLY A 147 -14.79 -15.34 9.41
N GLY A 148 -13.99 -15.77 8.44
CA GLY A 148 -13.72 -17.17 8.18
C GLY A 148 -14.40 -17.60 6.89
N THR A 149 -15.38 -18.50 6.95
CA THR A 149 -16.16 -18.87 5.75
C THR A 149 -17.61 -18.48 5.95
N GLY A 150 -18.23 -17.81 4.99
CA GLY A 150 -19.63 -17.42 5.07
C GLY A 150 -19.88 -16.07 4.42
N ARG A 151 -20.97 -15.42 4.83
CA ARG A 151 -21.18 -13.99 4.58
C ARG A 151 -21.18 -13.30 5.92
N ASP A 152 -20.04 -12.73 6.25
CA ASP A 152 -19.72 -12.19 7.54
C ASP A 152 -19.93 -10.68 7.57
N LYS A 153 -20.17 -10.17 8.78
CA LYS A 153 -20.25 -8.73 9.03
C LYS A 153 -19.31 -8.35 10.16
N ILE A 154 -18.33 -7.52 9.85
CA ILE A 154 -17.25 -7.18 10.76
C ILE A 154 -17.17 -5.66 10.88
N TRP A 155 -17.18 -5.17 12.13
CA TRP A 155 -16.93 -3.76 12.43
C TRP A 155 -15.80 -3.65 13.45
N GLY A 156 -14.73 -2.93 13.13
CA GLY A 156 -13.67 -2.56 14.06
C GLY A 156 -14.18 -1.56 15.10
N LEU A 157 -14.76 -0.47 14.58
CA LEU A 157 -15.33 0.73 15.20
C LEU A 157 -14.29 1.81 15.53
N GLY A 158 -13.32 1.57 16.41
CA GLY A 158 -12.30 2.59 16.67
C GLY A 158 -11.07 1.98 17.29
N GLY A 159 -9.92 2.62 17.03
CA GLY A 159 -8.61 1.99 17.21
C GLY A 159 -8.14 1.35 15.90
N ILE A 160 -6.82 1.19 15.77
CA ILE A 160 -6.16 0.66 14.56
C ILE A 160 -6.39 -0.85 14.44
N ASP A 161 -7.40 -1.23 13.69
CA ASP A 161 -7.89 -2.60 13.59
C ASP A 161 -7.32 -3.35 12.39
N ALA A 162 -7.42 -4.68 12.44
CA ALA A 162 -7.13 -5.56 11.30
C ALA A 162 -8.29 -6.52 11.10
N LEU A 163 -8.99 -6.37 9.98
CA LEU A 163 -10.20 -7.09 9.61
C LEU A 163 -9.93 -7.98 8.40
N TYR A 164 -10.39 -9.23 8.49
CA TYR A 164 -10.28 -10.21 7.41
C TYR A 164 -11.64 -10.87 7.22
N GLY A 165 -12.22 -10.80 6.03
CA GLY A 165 -13.49 -11.46 5.70
C GLY A 165 -13.29 -12.96 5.60
N GLY A 166 -12.53 -13.39 4.59
CA GLY A 166 -12.21 -14.79 4.34
C GLY A 166 -12.90 -15.29 3.07
N ASP A 167 -13.62 -16.41 3.15
CA ASP A 167 -14.32 -16.98 2.00
C ASP A 167 -15.80 -16.59 2.03
N GLY A 168 -16.26 -15.95 0.96
CA GLY A 168 -17.64 -15.58 0.70
C GLY A 168 -17.88 -14.07 0.83
N ASN A 169 -19.02 -13.60 0.35
CA ASN A 169 -19.29 -12.17 0.20
C ASN A 169 -19.51 -11.46 1.54
N ASP A 170 -18.48 -10.83 2.06
CA ASP A 170 -18.37 -10.23 3.38
C ASP A 170 -18.64 -8.72 3.38
N SER A 171 -18.80 -8.17 4.58
CA SER A 171 -18.93 -6.73 4.80
C SER A 171 -18.09 -6.29 5.99
N LEU A 172 -17.04 -5.54 5.71
CA LEU A 172 -16.04 -5.05 6.64
C LEU A 172 -16.18 -3.54 6.78
N SER A 173 -16.00 -3.05 8.01
CA SER A 173 -15.91 -1.62 8.29
C SER A 173 -14.87 -1.37 9.38
N GLY A 174 -13.81 -0.64 9.04
CA GLY A 174 -12.73 -0.29 9.96
C GLY A 174 -13.27 0.60 11.08
N GLY A 175 -13.72 1.80 10.72
CA GLY A 175 -14.36 2.75 11.61
C GLY A 175 -13.53 4.02 11.73
N ALA A 176 -12.88 4.22 12.87
CA ALA A 176 -12.05 5.38 13.12
C ALA A 176 -10.61 4.95 13.41
N ASP A 177 -9.66 5.82 13.07
CA ASP A 177 -8.22 5.55 13.04
C ASP A 177 -7.83 4.74 11.80
N GLY A 178 -6.53 4.53 11.56
CA GLY A 178 -6.08 3.82 10.36
C GLY A 178 -6.19 2.31 10.51
N ASP A 179 -6.97 1.67 9.64
CA ASP A 179 -7.31 0.25 9.70
C ASP A 179 -6.68 -0.56 8.56
N TRP A 180 -6.57 -1.87 8.74
CA TRP A 180 -6.27 -2.83 7.68
C TRP A 180 -7.53 -3.66 7.38
N LEU A 181 -7.92 -3.73 6.11
CA LEU A 181 -9.04 -4.52 5.62
C LEU A 181 -8.59 -5.45 4.48
N GLU A 182 -9.12 -6.67 4.48
CA GLU A 182 -8.96 -7.65 3.39
C GLU A 182 -10.24 -8.48 3.31
N GLY A 183 -11.03 -8.29 2.24
CA GLY A 183 -12.26 -9.03 1.99
C GLY A 183 -12.01 -10.54 1.86
N GLY A 184 -11.13 -10.93 0.95
CA GLY A 184 -10.79 -12.32 0.70
C GLY A 184 -11.37 -12.81 -0.62
N LYS A 185 -12.16 -13.89 -0.61
CA LYS A 185 -12.78 -14.43 -1.84
C LYS A 185 -14.24 -14.03 -1.94
N GLY A 186 -14.67 -13.65 -3.14
CA GLY A 186 -16.07 -13.37 -3.45
C GLY A 186 -16.40 -11.90 -3.28
N ASP A 187 -17.57 -11.46 -3.76
CA ASP A 187 -17.84 -10.02 -3.86
C ASP A 187 -18.04 -9.37 -2.48
N ASP A 188 -17.03 -8.63 -2.04
CA ASP A 188 -16.88 -8.07 -0.72
C ASP A 188 -17.20 -6.57 -0.66
N LYS A 189 -17.40 -6.08 0.56
CA LYS A 189 -17.59 -4.65 0.83
C LYS A 189 -16.67 -4.22 1.95
N GLU A 190 -15.76 -3.31 1.63
CA GLU A 190 -14.74 -2.82 2.53
C GLU A 190 -14.86 -1.31 2.68
N TYR A 191 -15.07 -0.86 3.91
CA TYR A 191 -15.22 0.55 4.24
C TYR A 191 -14.20 0.93 5.32
N GLY A 192 -13.21 1.73 4.97
CA GLY A 192 -12.17 2.19 5.90
C GLY A 192 -12.78 3.06 7.00
N GLY A 193 -13.38 4.18 6.60
CA GLY A 193 -14.08 5.09 7.49
C GLY A 193 -13.33 6.40 7.62
N SER A 194 -12.82 6.70 8.81
CA SER A 194 -11.98 7.88 9.03
C SER A 194 -10.60 7.46 9.48
N GLY A 195 -9.54 7.87 8.80
CA GLY A 195 -8.21 7.41 9.18
C GLY A 195 -7.22 7.50 8.03
N ARG A 196 -6.19 6.68 8.09
CA ARG A 196 -5.40 6.31 6.92
C ARG A 196 -5.51 4.80 6.80
N ASP A 197 -6.46 4.37 6.00
CA ASP A 197 -6.87 2.98 5.89
C ASP A 197 -6.09 2.28 4.78
N ARG A 198 -5.92 0.96 4.92
CA ARG A 198 -5.23 0.11 3.96
C ARG A 198 -6.07 -1.09 3.59
N PHE A 199 -6.19 -1.35 2.30
CA PHE A 199 -6.96 -2.43 1.72
C PHE A 199 -6.02 -3.39 0.98
N GLY A 200 -5.98 -4.64 1.42
CA GLY A 200 -5.18 -5.67 0.78
C GLY A 200 -6.01 -6.47 -0.22
N GLN A 201 -5.87 -6.18 -1.52
CA GLN A 201 -6.51 -6.95 -2.59
C GLN A 201 -5.61 -8.13 -2.98
N ALA A 202 -5.63 -9.15 -2.12
CA ALA A 202 -4.76 -10.33 -2.24
C ALA A 202 -5.33 -11.46 -3.12
N ASP A 203 -6.52 -11.30 -3.76
CA ASP A 203 -6.99 -12.31 -4.70
C ASP A 203 -6.12 -12.27 -5.96
N ARG A 204 -5.21 -13.24 -6.02
CA ARG A 204 -4.22 -13.46 -7.08
C ARG A 204 -4.87 -13.94 -8.38
N GLY A 205 -5.80 -13.16 -8.92
CA GLY A 205 -6.37 -13.29 -10.26
C GLY A 205 -6.97 -14.67 -10.55
N LYS A 206 -7.74 -15.25 -9.62
CA LYS A 206 -8.46 -16.50 -9.91
C LYS A 206 -9.96 -16.49 -9.63
N ALA A 207 -10.54 -15.44 -9.09
CA ALA A 207 -11.99 -15.32 -8.91
C ALA A 207 -12.56 -14.15 -9.73
N THR A 208 -13.87 -14.23 -10.00
CA THR A 208 -14.66 -13.26 -10.76
C THR A 208 -15.37 -12.32 -9.78
N ASP A 209 -14.67 -11.88 -8.75
CA ASP A 209 -15.19 -11.04 -7.67
C ASP A 209 -15.47 -9.63 -8.16
N ALA A 210 -16.36 -8.94 -7.46
CA ALA A 210 -16.72 -7.57 -7.75
C ALA A 210 -16.82 -6.80 -6.43
N ASP A 211 -15.65 -6.40 -5.93
CA ASP A 211 -15.51 -5.81 -4.61
C ASP A 211 -15.91 -4.34 -4.60
N VAL A 212 -16.33 -3.86 -3.44
CA VAL A 212 -16.52 -2.42 -3.20
C VAL A 212 -15.54 -2.00 -2.12
N VAL A 213 -14.52 -1.25 -2.52
CA VAL A 213 -13.51 -0.69 -1.62
C VAL A 213 -13.74 0.80 -1.51
N SER A 214 -13.88 1.29 -0.28
CA SER A 214 -14.02 2.72 -0.02
C SER A 214 -13.19 3.16 1.17
N GLY A 215 -12.24 4.06 0.94
CA GLY A 215 -11.38 4.63 1.98
C GLY A 215 -12.19 5.47 2.96
N GLY A 216 -12.88 6.48 2.45
CA GLY A 216 -13.77 7.32 3.24
C GLY A 216 -13.17 8.71 3.41
N SER A 217 -12.83 9.10 4.64
CA SER A 217 -12.09 10.34 4.88
C SER A 217 -10.69 9.99 5.36
N GLY A 218 -9.67 10.48 4.68
CA GLY A 218 -8.35 10.01 5.00
C GLY A 218 -7.37 10.24 3.87
N PHE A 219 -6.22 9.61 4.02
CA PHE A 219 -5.36 9.25 2.90
C PHE A 219 -5.30 7.73 2.90
N ASP A 220 -6.02 7.12 2.00
CA ASP A 220 -6.35 5.70 2.03
C ASP A 220 -5.66 4.96 0.88
N THR A 221 -5.16 3.77 1.18
CA THR A 221 -4.30 3.00 0.28
C THR A 221 -4.95 1.68 -0.11
N VAL A 222 -4.98 1.35 -1.40
CA VAL A 222 -5.24 0.00 -1.88
C VAL A 222 -3.95 -0.64 -2.41
N GLU A 223 -3.69 -1.87 -1.96
CA GLU A 223 -2.52 -2.66 -2.31
C GLU A 223 -2.95 -3.91 -3.08
N TYR A 224 -2.65 -3.96 -4.38
CA TYR A 224 -2.79 -5.16 -5.18
C TYR A 224 -1.54 -6.04 -5.05
N GLY A 225 -1.72 -7.35 -5.09
CA GLY A 225 -0.61 -8.30 -4.99
C GLY A 225 -0.64 -9.34 -6.10
N GLY A 226 0.45 -9.49 -6.86
CA GLY A 226 0.45 -10.50 -7.92
C GLY A 226 1.55 -10.33 -8.94
N LYS A 227 1.40 -11.04 -10.05
CA LYS A 227 2.26 -10.94 -11.24
C LYS A 227 1.45 -10.67 -12.51
N ARG A 228 0.28 -10.08 -12.33
CA ARG A 228 -0.72 -9.96 -13.38
C ARG A 228 -1.26 -8.56 -13.31
N GLY A 229 -1.12 -7.87 -14.42
CA GLY A 229 -1.69 -6.56 -14.65
C GLY A 229 -3.14 -6.44 -14.17
N ILE A 230 -3.41 -5.38 -13.44
CA ILE A 230 -4.74 -4.91 -13.08
C ILE A 230 -5.12 -3.69 -13.92
N THR A 231 -6.39 -3.36 -13.93
CA THR A 231 -6.81 -1.97 -14.14
C THR A 231 -7.40 -1.51 -12.81
N ALA A 232 -7.20 -0.24 -12.46
CA ALA A 232 -7.72 0.41 -11.27
C ALA A 232 -8.13 1.84 -11.65
N ASP A 233 -9.38 2.22 -11.41
CA ASP A 233 -9.91 3.56 -11.71
C ASP A 233 -10.67 4.12 -10.49
N SER A 234 -10.10 5.17 -9.87
CA SER A 234 -10.70 5.86 -8.71
C SER A 234 -11.77 6.89 -9.12
N ASP A 235 -11.82 7.30 -10.39
CA ASP A 235 -12.78 8.29 -10.86
C ASP A 235 -14.19 7.68 -10.97
N ARG A 236 -15.13 8.36 -10.31
CA ARG A 236 -16.51 7.90 -10.09
C ARG A 236 -17.26 7.75 -11.41
N GLY A 237 -17.22 6.58 -12.03
CA GLY A 237 -18.13 6.31 -13.14
C GLY A 237 -17.79 5.13 -14.04
N LYS A 238 -16.57 4.61 -13.97
CA LYS A 238 -16.21 3.39 -14.70
C LYS A 238 -16.06 2.28 -13.68
N ARG A 239 -16.85 1.23 -13.85
CA ARG A 239 -16.59 -0.05 -13.17
C ARG A 239 -15.23 -0.48 -13.67
N ASP A 240 -14.35 -0.80 -12.74
CA ASP A 240 -13.01 -1.25 -13.03
C ASP A 240 -13.03 -2.55 -13.86
N ASP A 241 -12.07 -2.70 -14.78
CA ASP A 241 -12.00 -3.80 -15.73
C ASP A 241 -10.79 -4.71 -15.49
N GLY A 242 -10.93 -5.54 -14.45
CA GLY A 242 -10.43 -6.91 -14.50
C GLY A 242 -11.10 -7.70 -15.64
N ARG A 243 -10.78 -8.98 -15.81
CA ARG A 243 -11.37 -9.81 -16.90
C ARG A 243 -12.89 -9.69 -16.94
N LYS A 244 -13.54 -10.05 -18.06
CA LYS A 244 -15.02 -10.19 -18.13
C LYS A 244 -15.57 -10.94 -16.90
N GLY A 245 -16.10 -10.19 -15.92
CA GLY A 245 -16.58 -10.72 -14.64
C GLY A 245 -15.99 -10.09 -13.38
N GLU A 246 -14.81 -9.47 -13.44
CA GLU A 246 -14.14 -8.79 -12.31
C GLU A 246 -14.51 -7.28 -12.39
N HIS A 247 -15.28 -6.78 -11.43
CA HIS A 247 -15.82 -5.41 -11.47
C HIS A 247 -15.73 -4.75 -10.11
N ASP A 248 -14.52 -4.37 -9.74
CA ASP A 248 -14.30 -3.66 -8.49
C ASP A 248 -14.80 -2.21 -8.59
N THR A 249 -15.21 -1.67 -7.46
CA THR A 249 -15.66 -0.30 -7.28
C THR A 249 -14.78 0.35 -6.22
N LEU A 250 -13.90 1.24 -6.67
CA LEU A 250 -12.91 1.94 -5.86
C LEU A 250 -13.40 3.36 -5.60
N LEU A 251 -13.44 3.80 -4.34
CA LEU A 251 -14.07 5.08 -3.96
C LEU A 251 -13.32 5.80 -2.84
N GLY A 252 -12.82 7.01 -3.14
CA GLY A 252 -12.12 7.83 -2.14
C GLY A 252 -10.88 7.11 -1.63
N LEU A 253 -10.03 6.75 -2.59
CA LEU A 253 -8.71 6.17 -2.37
C LEU A 253 -7.73 7.12 -3.04
N GLU A 254 -6.69 7.49 -2.31
CA GLU A 254 -5.67 8.42 -2.79
C GLU A 254 -4.36 7.70 -3.10
N SER A 255 -4.22 6.42 -2.75
CA SER A 255 -2.98 5.68 -2.96
C SER A 255 -3.22 4.28 -3.51
N PHE A 256 -2.51 3.95 -4.59
CA PHE A 256 -2.64 2.71 -5.32
C PHE A 256 -1.27 2.07 -5.50
N TYR A 257 -1.17 0.81 -5.12
CA TYR A 257 -0.01 -0.04 -5.38
C TYR A 257 -0.42 -1.18 -6.31
N GLY A 258 0.19 -1.23 -7.49
CA GLY A 258 0.00 -2.23 -8.53
C GLY A 258 0.60 -3.60 -8.20
N THR A 259 0.90 -4.37 -9.23
CA THR A 259 1.39 -5.75 -9.19
C THR A 259 2.72 -5.90 -9.95
N ASP A 260 3.32 -7.10 -9.99
CA ASP A 260 4.48 -7.35 -10.87
C ASP A 260 4.08 -7.61 -12.34
N GLY A 261 3.00 -7.02 -12.86
CA GLY A 261 2.70 -7.11 -14.28
C GLY A 261 1.95 -5.88 -14.76
N ASN A 262 1.87 -5.72 -16.08
CA ASN A 262 1.39 -4.51 -16.77
C ASN A 262 0.05 -3.96 -16.27
N ASP A 263 0.11 -2.96 -15.40
CA ASP A 263 -1.01 -2.34 -14.72
C ASP A 263 -1.53 -1.10 -15.46
N LYS A 264 -2.77 -0.74 -15.18
CA LYS A 264 -3.35 0.55 -15.58
C LYS A 264 -4.01 1.18 -14.38
N ILE A 265 -3.46 2.26 -13.87
CA ILE A 265 -3.93 2.90 -12.65
C ILE A 265 -4.31 4.34 -12.98
N TYR A 266 -5.57 4.69 -12.69
CA TYR A 266 -6.13 6.02 -12.88
C TYR A 266 -6.54 6.61 -11.53
N GLY A 267 -5.97 7.76 -11.20
CA GLY A 267 -6.33 8.60 -10.08
C GLY A 267 -7.69 9.28 -10.24
N ASP A 268 -8.07 10.09 -9.25
CA ASP A 268 -9.24 10.97 -9.31
C ASP A 268 -8.86 12.44 -9.57
N ASP A 269 -9.72 13.40 -9.25
CA ASP A 269 -9.42 14.83 -9.42
C ASP A 269 -8.67 15.42 -8.18
N GLY A 270 -8.29 14.58 -7.22
CA GLY A 270 -7.53 14.94 -6.02
C GLY A 270 -6.10 14.40 -6.05
N PRO A 271 -5.24 14.82 -5.11
CA PRO A 271 -3.84 14.37 -5.09
C PRO A 271 -3.75 12.86 -4.83
N ASN A 272 -3.01 12.15 -5.67
CA ASN A 272 -2.88 10.71 -5.62
C ASN A 272 -1.41 10.24 -5.59
N LEU A 273 -1.18 9.05 -5.02
CA LEU A 273 0.08 8.31 -5.10
C LEU A 273 -0.15 7.01 -5.88
N LEU A 274 0.39 6.93 -7.09
CA LEU A 274 0.24 5.78 -7.98
C LEU A 274 1.59 5.06 -8.11
N VAL A 275 1.62 3.77 -7.83
CA VAL A 275 2.82 2.93 -7.90
C VAL A 275 2.58 1.72 -8.80
N GLY A 276 3.34 1.57 -9.89
CA GLY A 276 3.22 0.47 -10.86
C GLY A 276 3.87 -0.83 -10.37
N PHE A 277 5.18 -0.78 -10.11
CA PHE A 277 6.08 -1.90 -9.82
C PHE A 277 6.65 -2.53 -11.09
N ASN A 278 6.65 -3.86 -11.26
CA ASN A 278 7.28 -4.45 -12.44
C ASN A 278 6.24 -4.59 -13.56
N GLY A 279 6.64 -4.42 -14.80
CA GLY A 279 5.72 -4.56 -15.94
C GLY A 279 5.72 -3.30 -16.75
N ASP A 280 5.07 -3.30 -17.92
CA ASP A 280 4.87 -2.06 -18.67
C ASP A 280 3.53 -1.45 -18.24
N ASP A 281 3.60 -0.45 -17.39
CA ASP A 281 2.49 0.12 -16.64
C ASP A 281 1.98 1.43 -17.26
N LEU A 282 0.73 1.76 -16.98
CA LEU A 282 0.12 3.05 -17.30
C LEU A 282 -0.39 3.69 -16.02
N LEU A 283 0.23 4.77 -15.60
CA LEU A 283 -0.15 5.57 -14.43
C LEU A 283 -0.71 6.91 -14.92
N VAL A 284 -1.93 7.26 -14.50
CA VAL A 284 -2.60 8.51 -14.90
C VAL A 284 -3.15 9.20 -13.66
N GLY A 285 -2.61 10.36 -13.31
CA GLY A 285 -3.07 11.14 -12.14
C GLY A 285 -4.46 11.74 -12.32
N ASN A 286 -4.75 12.26 -13.52
CA ASN A 286 -5.94 13.03 -13.90
C ASN A 286 -5.91 14.47 -13.37
N GLY A 287 -6.26 14.70 -12.11
CA GLY A 287 -6.25 16.05 -11.55
C GLY A 287 -5.80 16.06 -10.10
N GLY A 288 -5.23 17.16 -9.63
CA GLY A 288 -4.58 17.22 -8.32
C GLY A 288 -3.07 17.24 -8.49
N ASP A 289 -2.35 17.41 -7.38
CA ASP A 289 -0.89 17.35 -7.38
C ASP A 289 -0.52 15.88 -7.09
N ASP A 290 -0.16 15.13 -8.13
CA ASP A 290 -0.01 13.68 -8.07
C ASP A 290 1.45 13.22 -7.95
N TRP A 291 1.63 12.03 -7.40
CA TRP A 291 2.91 11.33 -7.38
C TRP A 291 2.82 9.99 -8.10
N LEU A 292 3.36 9.93 -9.31
CA LEU A 292 3.41 8.74 -10.14
C LEU A 292 4.81 8.13 -10.06
N ARG A 293 4.90 6.87 -9.63
CA ARG A 293 6.19 6.22 -9.40
C ARG A 293 6.23 4.81 -9.96
N ASP A 294 7.21 4.58 -10.81
CA ASP A 294 7.78 3.27 -11.00
C ASP A 294 9.21 3.23 -10.47
N TYR A 295 9.51 2.21 -9.66
CA TYR A 295 10.87 1.98 -9.12
C TYR A 295 11.54 0.77 -9.74
N SER A 296 10.86 0.09 -10.66
CA SER A 296 11.22 -1.25 -11.08
C SER A 296 11.52 -1.27 -12.57
N THR A 297 11.31 -2.42 -13.23
CA THR A 297 11.60 -2.58 -14.65
C THR A 297 10.29 -2.53 -15.44
N GLY A 298 10.28 -1.84 -16.57
CA GLY A 298 9.09 -1.65 -17.39
C GLY A 298 9.32 -0.61 -18.47
N ASP A 299 8.64 -0.69 -19.61
CA ASP A 299 8.53 0.46 -20.52
C ASP A 299 7.22 1.22 -20.18
N ASP A 300 7.30 2.17 -19.25
CA ASP A 300 6.13 2.70 -18.54
C ASP A 300 5.55 3.96 -19.20
N ARG A 301 4.30 4.29 -18.85
CA ARG A 301 3.61 5.52 -19.27
C ARG A 301 3.06 6.25 -18.08
N LEU A 302 3.63 7.40 -17.77
CA LEU A 302 3.25 8.25 -16.64
C LEU A 302 2.65 9.54 -17.18
N HIS A 303 1.38 9.80 -16.87
CA HIS A 303 0.67 11.00 -17.26
C HIS A 303 0.15 11.72 -16.01
N GLY A 304 0.74 12.86 -15.64
CA GLY A 304 0.32 13.64 -14.47
C GLY A 304 -1.14 14.11 -14.59
N GLY A 305 -1.41 15.01 -15.52
CA GLY A 305 -2.76 15.49 -15.80
C GLY A 305 -2.88 16.97 -15.54
N THR A 306 -3.64 17.40 -14.54
CA THR A 306 -3.72 18.81 -14.13
C THR A 306 -3.30 18.97 -12.68
N GLY A 307 -2.43 19.94 -12.39
CA GLY A 307 -1.85 20.10 -11.06
C GLY A 307 -0.33 20.04 -11.19
N ASN A 308 0.38 20.11 -10.07
CA ASN A 308 1.84 20.04 -10.08
C ASN A 308 2.26 18.61 -9.76
N ASP A 309 2.57 17.85 -10.78
CA ASP A 309 2.77 16.41 -10.67
C ASP A 309 4.25 16.05 -10.53
N ARG A 310 4.53 14.97 -9.80
CA ARG A 310 5.86 14.38 -9.68
C ARG A 310 5.87 12.99 -10.29
N MET A 311 6.82 12.75 -11.19
CA MET A 311 6.95 11.49 -11.92
C MET A 311 8.35 10.89 -11.78
N GLU A 312 8.41 9.59 -11.49
CA GLU A 312 9.64 8.78 -11.49
C GLU A 312 9.35 7.53 -12.35
N GLY A 313 9.99 7.42 -13.52
CA GLY A 313 9.69 6.37 -14.52
C GLY A 313 10.32 5.01 -14.22
N GLY A 314 11.38 4.95 -13.41
CA GLY A 314 12.05 3.70 -13.09
C GLY A 314 13.05 3.27 -14.16
N ILE A 315 13.20 1.96 -14.37
CA ILE A 315 14.13 1.39 -15.37
C ILE A 315 13.35 0.90 -16.58
N GLY A 316 13.63 1.48 -17.74
CA GLY A 316 13.19 0.98 -19.04
C GLY A 316 13.02 2.14 -20.02
N ALA A 317 12.22 1.98 -21.06
CA ALA A 317 11.98 3.06 -22.02
C ALA A 317 10.64 3.73 -21.72
N ASP A 318 10.67 4.79 -20.91
CA ASP A 318 9.46 5.38 -20.34
C ASP A 318 8.91 6.53 -21.18
N VAL A 319 7.62 6.80 -21.03
CA VAL A 319 6.96 8.00 -21.56
C VAL A 319 6.37 8.79 -20.41
N ILE A 320 6.90 9.99 -20.18
CA ILE A 320 6.56 10.83 -19.04
C ILE A 320 5.96 12.12 -19.56
N LEU A 321 4.69 12.38 -19.24
CA LEU A 321 3.93 13.56 -19.65
C LEU A 321 3.36 14.26 -18.43
N GLY A 322 3.69 15.54 -18.24
CA GLY A 322 3.20 16.32 -17.09
C GLY A 322 1.75 16.73 -17.23
N GLY A 323 1.39 17.28 -18.39
CA GLY A 323 0.07 17.84 -18.63
C GLY A 323 0.04 19.34 -18.37
N SER A 324 -0.78 19.77 -17.41
CA SER A 324 -1.00 21.19 -17.10
C SER A 324 -0.64 21.47 -15.66
N GLY A 325 0.38 22.29 -15.45
CA GLY A 325 0.77 22.74 -14.13
C GLY A 325 2.24 23.08 -14.14
N VAL A 326 2.92 22.77 -13.04
CA VAL A 326 4.39 22.84 -12.95
C VAL A 326 4.86 21.45 -12.56
N ASP A 327 5.25 20.68 -13.57
CA ASP A 327 5.46 19.24 -13.42
C ASP A 327 6.95 18.90 -13.28
N THR A 328 7.24 17.85 -12.50
CA THR A 328 8.61 17.45 -12.15
C THR A 328 8.89 16.00 -12.55
N VAL A 329 9.90 15.81 -13.40
CA VAL A 329 10.49 14.49 -13.63
C VAL A 329 11.68 14.29 -12.69
N SER A 330 11.72 13.12 -12.04
CA SER A 330 12.72 12.80 -11.01
C SER A 330 13.47 11.53 -11.36
N TYR A 331 14.79 11.65 -11.48
CA TYR A 331 15.70 10.52 -11.71
C TYR A 331 16.45 10.10 -10.45
N SER A 332 16.17 10.69 -9.29
CA SER A 332 16.87 10.45 -8.01
C SER A 332 17.05 8.98 -7.60
N GLY A 333 16.22 8.05 -8.09
CA GLY A 333 16.36 6.61 -7.86
C GLY A 333 17.44 5.89 -8.69
N HIS A 334 17.99 6.55 -9.72
CA HIS A 334 18.92 5.96 -10.67
C HIS A 334 20.33 5.76 -10.09
N LYS A 335 21.05 4.77 -10.63
CA LYS A 335 22.39 4.36 -10.15
C LYS A 335 23.52 4.71 -11.11
N GLY A 336 23.30 5.71 -11.96
CA GLY A 336 24.31 6.25 -12.86
C GLY A 336 23.85 7.57 -13.46
N ALA A 337 24.79 8.23 -14.14
CA ALA A 337 24.56 9.52 -14.78
C ALA A 337 23.48 9.44 -15.87
N ILE A 338 22.70 10.51 -15.95
CA ILE A 338 21.63 10.70 -16.92
C ILE A 338 21.92 11.83 -17.90
N THR A 339 21.17 11.86 -19.01
CA THR A 339 21.08 13.02 -19.89
C THR A 339 19.61 13.28 -20.14
N VAL A 340 19.12 14.48 -19.80
CA VAL A 340 17.71 14.87 -19.96
C VAL A 340 17.65 16.20 -20.67
N ASP A 341 16.76 16.30 -21.66
CA ASP A 341 16.68 17.41 -22.60
C ASP A 341 15.21 17.81 -22.88
N LEU A 342 14.67 18.72 -22.05
CA LEU A 342 13.26 19.15 -22.16
C LEU A 342 12.99 20.00 -23.41
N ASP A 343 14.02 20.45 -24.13
CA ASP A 343 13.88 21.24 -25.37
C ASP A 343 13.42 20.40 -26.58
N GLY A 344 13.31 19.08 -26.39
CA GLY A 344 12.83 18.13 -27.39
C GLY A 344 13.88 17.68 -28.41
N ALA A 345 15.17 17.97 -28.19
CA ALA A 345 16.23 17.62 -29.12
C ALA A 345 16.57 16.12 -29.16
N LYS A 346 16.19 15.30 -28.16
CA LYS A 346 16.53 13.88 -28.09
C LYS A 346 15.44 13.07 -27.38
N GLY A 347 14.86 12.08 -28.04
CA GLY A 347 14.03 11.05 -27.39
C GLY A 347 14.90 9.97 -26.72
N ASP A 348 15.92 10.41 -26.00
CA ASP A 348 16.79 9.58 -25.15
C ASP A 348 17.10 10.41 -23.90
N ASP A 349 16.04 10.62 -23.12
CA ASP A 349 16.10 11.17 -21.78
C ASP A 349 16.35 10.03 -20.78
N GLY A 350 16.97 10.34 -19.64
CA GLY A 350 17.28 9.33 -18.61
C GLY A 350 18.65 8.66 -18.77
N MET A 351 18.79 7.40 -18.37
CA MET A 351 20.07 6.70 -18.45
C MET A 351 20.39 6.36 -19.90
N ARG A 352 21.69 6.35 -20.25
CA ARG A 352 22.16 6.02 -21.60
C ARG A 352 21.59 4.67 -22.10
N GLY A 353 20.65 4.75 -23.04
CA GLY A 353 20.09 3.59 -23.74
C GLY A 353 18.75 3.08 -23.20
N GLU A 354 18.21 3.67 -22.14
CA GLU A 354 16.82 3.51 -21.68
C GLU A 354 15.85 4.11 -22.69
N LYS A 355 16.18 5.28 -23.23
CA LYS A 355 15.41 5.99 -24.27
C LYS A 355 14.06 6.49 -23.79
N ASP A 356 14.06 7.16 -22.63
CA ASP A 356 12.83 7.79 -22.16
C ASP A 356 12.42 8.92 -23.11
N THR A 357 11.13 9.16 -23.13
CA THR A 357 10.49 10.29 -23.80
C THR A 357 9.86 11.16 -22.74
N VAL A 358 10.50 12.29 -22.43
CA VAL A 358 9.94 13.29 -21.53
C VAL A 358 9.20 14.34 -22.36
N GLY A 359 7.96 14.64 -21.95
CA GLY A 359 7.12 15.62 -22.61
C GLY A 359 7.67 17.04 -22.47
N ALA A 360 7.42 17.87 -23.49
CA ALA A 360 7.79 19.30 -23.47
C ALA A 360 6.91 20.14 -22.51
N ASP A 361 5.95 19.48 -21.85
CA ASP A 361 5.06 19.97 -20.81
C ASP A 361 5.57 19.63 -19.40
N ILE A 362 6.84 19.26 -19.27
CA ILE A 362 7.55 19.17 -17.99
C ILE A 362 8.35 20.46 -17.80
N GLU A 363 8.33 21.02 -16.59
CA GLU A 363 9.09 22.21 -16.23
C GLU A 363 10.31 21.89 -15.38
N ASN A 364 10.29 20.84 -14.56
CA ASN A 364 11.30 20.62 -13.54
C ASN A 364 12.01 19.28 -13.69
N ILE A 365 13.30 19.26 -13.35
CA ILE A 365 14.14 18.05 -13.38
C ILE A 365 14.85 17.90 -12.04
N ILE A 366 14.83 16.68 -11.50
CA ILE A 366 15.69 16.26 -10.40
C ILE A 366 16.65 15.19 -10.92
N GLY A 367 17.94 15.48 -10.82
CA GLY A 367 19.06 14.62 -11.20
C GLY A 367 19.32 13.46 -10.23
N THR A 368 20.56 12.98 -10.25
CA THR A 368 21.04 11.80 -9.54
C THR A 368 22.26 12.14 -8.67
N ASP A 369 22.85 11.15 -8.00
CA ASP A 369 24.13 11.34 -7.30
C ASP A 369 25.36 11.21 -8.23
N PHE A 370 25.19 11.37 -9.55
CA PHE A 370 26.23 11.19 -10.56
C PHE A 370 26.31 12.41 -11.49
N ALA A 371 27.42 12.53 -12.23
CA ALA A 371 27.65 13.63 -13.16
C ALA A 371 26.64 13.67 -14.33
N ASP A 372 25.60 14.47 -14.17
CA ASP A 372 24.44 14.53 -15.04
C ASP A 372 24.54 15.63 -16.11
N VAL A 373 23.73 15.49 -17.17
CA VAL A 373 23.54 16.52 -18.19
C VAL A 373 22.07 16.88 -18.26
N LEU A 374 21.70 18.03 -17.73
CA LEU A 374 20.31 18.46 -17.55
C LEU A 374 20.06 19.72 -18.36
N THR A 375 19.08 19.69 -19.26
CA THR A 375 18.71 20.85 -20.10
C THR A 375 17.21 21.11 -19.96
N GLY A 376 16.86 22.35 -19.57
CA GLY A 376 15.50 22.86 -19.53
C GLY A 376 14.94 23.16 -20.92
N ASN A 377 13.85 23.91 -20.99
CA ASN A 377 13.15 24.25 -22.22
C ASN A 377 13.01 25.78 -22.37
N GLY A 378 11.88 26.24 -22.93
CA GLY A 378 11.59 27.67 -23.11
C GLY A 378 10.69 28.26 -22.03
N SER A 379 10.31 27.45 -21.04
CA SER A 379 9.50 27.82 -19.87
C SER A 379 10.40 28.12 -18.67
N ALA A 380 9.84 28.63 -17.57
CA ALA A 380 10.59 28.74 -16.32
C ALA A 380 10.81 27.34 -15.72
N ASN A 381 12.05 26.89 -15.66
CA ASN A 381 12.41 25.56 -15.18
C ASN A 381 13.03 25.58 -13.77
N GLN A 382 12.77 24.56 -12.97
CA GLN A 382 13.50 24.29 -11.73
C GLN A 382 14.31 22.99 -11.89
N ILE A 383 15.64 23.12 -11.90
CA ILE A 383 16.56 22.00 -12.15
C ILE A 383 17.51 21.82 -10.98
N GLU A 384 17.57 20.59 -10.45
CA GLU A 384 18.46 20.21 -9.36
C GLU A 384 19.40 19.08 -9.79
N GLY A 385 20.72 19.31 -9.72
CA GLY A 385 21.77 18.35 -10.07
C GLY A 385 21.96 17.22 -9.05
N TRP A 386 21.88 17.57 -7.75
CA TRP A 386 22.16 16.72 -6.58
C TRP A 386 23.64 16.52 -6.29
N SER A 387 24.20 15.33 -6.51
CA SER A 387 25.62 15.09 -6.28
C SER A 387 26.26 14.74 -7.61
N GLY A 388 27.54 15.07 -7.80
CA GLY A 388 28.23 14.79 -9.04
C GLY A 388 28.66 16.08 -9.74
N ASP A 389 29.50 15.94 -10.77
CA ASP A 389 29.95 17.09 -11.53
C ASP A 389 28.94 17.35 -12.65
N ASP A 390 27.93 18.19 -12.39
CA ASP A 390 26.77 18.31 -13.26
C ASP A 390 26.94 19.38 -14.35
N ALA A 391 26.25 19.18 -15.48
CA ALA A 391 26.12 20.16 -16.55
C ALA A 391 24.66 20.55 -16.70
N ILE A 392 24.30 21.74 -16.20
CA ILE A 392 22.92 22.25 -16.15
C ILE A 392 22.79 23.43 -17.13
N ARG A 393 21.75 23.41 -17.95
CA ARG A 393 21.38 24.50 -18.87
C ARG A 393 19.90 24.83 -18.69
N GLY A 394 19.58 26.08 -18.32
CA GLY A 394 18.20 26.54 -18.13
C GLY A 394 17.44 26.63 -19.46
N GLY A 395 18.03 27.35 -20.41
CA GLY A 395 17.48 27.49 -21.76
C GLY A 395 16.84 28.85 -21.94
N GLY A 396 15.55 28.91 -22.25
CA GLY A 396 14.81 30.16 -22.22
C GLY A 396 13.83 30.15 -21.07
N GLY A 397 13.62 31.26 -20.38
CA GLY A 397 12.74 31.27 -19.22
C GLY A 397 13.40 32.00 -18.07
N ASN A 398 12.72 32.08 -16.93
CA ASN A 398 13.35 32.60 -15.71
C ASN A 398 13.58 31.40 -14.81
N ASP A 399 14.79 30.87 -14.84
CA ASP A 399 15.07 29.53 -14.33
C ASP A 399 15.64 29.55 -12.90
N VAL A 400 15.46 28.44 -12.19
CA VAL A 400 16.09 28.17 -10.90
C VAL A 400 16.96 26.93 -11.03
N LEU A 401 18.27 27.13 -11.05
CA LEU A 401 19.25 26.10 -11.37
C LEU A 401 20.16 25.86 -10.17
N VAL A 402 20.19 24.62 -9.65
CA VAL A 402 20.97 24.27 -8.47
C VAL A 402 21.84 23.05 -8.75
N GLY A 403 23.16 23.23 -8.66
CA GLY A 403 24.15 22.17 -8.83
C GLY A 403 24.26 21.22 -7.61
N ASN A 404 24.27 21.81 -6.41
CA ASN A 404 24.41 21.15 -5.10
C ASN A 404 25.82 20.69 -4.74
N TYR A 405 26.20 19.42 -4.97
CA TYR A 405 27.50 18.89 -4.58
C TYR A 405 28.29 18.43 -5.79
N GLY A 406 29.51 18.91 -5.98
CA GLY A 406 30.39 18.52 -7.08
C GLY A 406 30.77 19.72 -7.93
N ALA A 407 31.64 19.50 -8.93
CA ALA A 407 32.17 20.58 -9.75
C ALA A 407 31.24 20.88 -10.93
N ASP A 408 30.34 21.83 -10.72
CA ASP A 408 29.19 22.03 -11.59
C ASP A 408 29.44 23.07 -12.69
N ARG A 409 28.71 22.92 -13.79
CA ARG A 409 28.63 23.90 -14.87
C ARG A 409 27.17 24.26 -15.10
N ILE A 410 26.79 25.45 -14.66
CA ILE A 410 25.43 25.95 -14.68
C ILE A 410 25.36 27.14 -15.64
N TYR A 411 24.48 27.04 -16.63
CA TYR A 411 24.23 28.10 -17.61
C TYR A 411 22.74 28.47 -17.59
N GLY A 412 22.41 29.72 -17.23
CA GLY A 412 21.03 30.23 -17.27
C GLY A 412 20.51 30.36 -18.71
N GLU A 413 21.35 30.96 -19.56
CA GLU A 413 21.10 31.24 -20.98
C GLU A 413 20.21 32.47 -21.22
N ALA A 414 18.90 32.36 -21.38
CA ALA A 414 18.05 33.50 -21.74
C ALA A 414 16.90 33.72 -20.77
N GLY A 415 16.87 34.88 -20.13
CA GLY A 415 15.83 35.31 -19.19
C GLY A 415 16.46 35.75 -17.88
N ASP A 416 15.66 35.99 -16.84
CA ASP A 416 16.17 36.44 -15.55
C ASP A 416 16.35 35.23 -14.62
N ASP A 417 17.58 34.72 -14.50
CA ASP A 417 17.84 33.41 -13.89
C ASP A 417 18.37 33.48 -12.45
N ALA A 418 18.16 32.40 -11.70
CA ALA A 418 18.68 32.19 -10.36
C ALA A 418 19.54 30.93 -10.31
N LEU A 419 20.86 31.11 -10.18
CA LEU A 419 21.83 30.03 -10.18
C LEU A 419 22.43 29.83 -8.78
N ALA A 420 22.58 28.58 -8.34
CA ALA A 420 23.35 28.26 -7.15
C ALA A 420 24.19 26.99 -7.36
N SER A 421 25.45 27.01 -6.97
CA SER A 421 26.25 25.78 -6.99
C SER A 421 26.13 24.93 -5.74
N GLY A 422 25.56 25.44 -4.65
CA GLY A 422 25.36 24.67 -3.42
C GLY A 422 23.99 24.89 -2.77
N HIS A 423 23.53 23.89 -2.01
CA HIS A 423 22.30 24.00 -1.23
C HIS A 423 22.44 25.11 -0.16
N PRO A 424 21.45 26.02 0.01
CA PRO A 424 21.55 27.17 0.90
C PRO A 424 21.70 26.82 2.39
N THR A 425 21.57 25.53 2.75
CA THR A 425 21.73 25.01 4.12
C THR A 425 22.85 23.96 4.28
N LEU A 426 23.48 23.49 3.19
CA LEU A 426 24.55 22.48 3.22
C LEU A 426 25.90 23.11 2.84
N SER A 427 26.46 23.87 3.77
CA SER A 427 27.60 24.77 3.54
C SER A 427 28.98 24.09 3.55
N SER A 428 29.25 23.07 2.73
CA SER A 428 30.62 22.57 2.64
C SER A 428 31.05 22.02 1.28
N ASP A 429 30.46 22.47 0.18
CA ASP A 429 31.09 22.20 -1.10
C ASP A 429 32.30 23.12 -1.32
N ALA A 430 33.41 22.48 -1.71
CA ALA A 430 34.69 23.06 -2.06
C ALA A 430 35.16 22.57 -3.44
N SER A 431 34.24 22.05 -4.24
CA SER A 431 34.41 21.90 -5.68
C SER A 431 34.61 23.26 -6.35
N VAL A 432 34.97 23.25 -7.64
CA VAL A 432 35.16 24.47 -8.41
C VAL A 432 34.05 24.56 -9.45
N ASP A 433 33.19 25.56 -9.27
CA ASP A 433 31.98 25.68 -10.07
C ASP A 433 32.09 26.77 -11.14
N LEU A 434 31.26 26.62 -12.17
CA LEU A 434 31.01 27.65 -13.18
C LEU A 434 29.52 27.98 -13.19
N LEU A 435 29.19 29.24 -12.90
CA LEU A 435 27.83 29.78 -13.01
C LEU A 435 27.86 30.89 -14.06
N ASP A 436 27.13 30.73 -15.16
CA ASP A 436 26.99 31.74 -16.20
C ASP A 436 25.50 32.08 -16.39
N GLY A 437 25.09 33.28 -15.97
CA GLY A 437 23.68 33.71 -16.09
C GLY A 437 23.23 33.87 -17.54
N GLY A 438 24.14 34.20 -18.45
CA GLY A 438 23.78 34.47 -19.84
C GLY A 438 23.14 35.85 -20.03
N ALA A 439 21.93 35.88 -20.56
CA ALA A 439 21.25 37.06 -21.04
C ALA A 439 20.01 37.38 -20.20
N GLY A 440 20.15 38.33 -19.29
CA GLY A 440 19.05 38.91 -18.52
C GLY A 440 19.59 39.58 -17.27
N ASN A 441 18.77 39.65 -16.22
CA ASN A 441 19.18 40.11 -14.90
C ASN A 441 19.32 38.91 -13.96
N ASP A 442 20.49 38.30 -14.01
CA ASP A 442 20.72 37.01 -13.37
C ASP A 442 21.30 37.18 -11.96
N ASN A 443 20.92 36.30 -11.05
CA ASN A 443 21.48 36.21 -9.71
C ASN A 443 22.21 34.89 -9.53
N ALA A 444 23.43 34.94 -8.99
CA ALA A 444 24.22 33.76 -8.71
C ALA A 444 24.68 33.69 -7.25
N LEU A 445 24.50 32.52 -6.65
CA LEU A 445 25.03 32.14 -5.34
C LEU A 445 26.08 31.03 -5.53
N ALA A 446 27.34 31.42 -5.63
CA ALA A 446 28.43 30.45 -5.63
C ALA A 446 28.67 29.88 -4.23
N GLY A 447 29.24 28.67 -4.18
CA GLY A 447 29.64 27.95 -2.98
C GLY A 447 30.77 28.62 -2.19
N THR A 448 31.51 27.82 -1.43
CA THR A 448 32.55 28.36 -0.53
C THR A 448 33.95 28.34 -1.14
N ASP A 449 34.14 27.77 -2.34
CA ASP A 449 35.47 27.73 -2.97
C ASP A 449 35.81 29.07 -3.62
N PRO A 450 36.98 29.65 -3.32
CA PRO A 450 37.41 30.92 -3.94
C PRO A 450 37.74 30.82 -5.44
N GLN A 451 37.75 29.62 -6.03
CA GLN A 451 37.98 29.40 -7.46
C GLN A 451 36.69 29.35 -8.29
N ASP A 452 35.52 29.44 -7.66
CA ASP A 452 34.24 29.51 -8.36
C ASP A 452 34.24 30.67 -9.35
N THR A 453 33.73 30.39 -10.55
CA THR A 453 33.65 31.35 -11.64
C THR A 453 32.20 31.76 -11.86
N VAL A 454 31.90 33.04 -11.64
CA VAL A 454 30.58 33.63 -11.87
C VAL A 454 30.66 34.60 -13.05
N LEU A 455 29.86 34.35 -14.08
CA LEU A 455 29.77 35.13 -15.31
C LEU A 455 28.34 35.65 -15.50
N ASN A 456 28.23 36.83 -16.12
CA ASN A 456 26.97 37.45 -16.56
C ASN A 456 25.85 37.53 -15.51
N SER A 457 26.17 37.49 -14.23
CA SER A 457 25.21 37.52 -13.12
C SER A 457 25.69 38.43 -11.99
N GLU A 458 24.74 38.96 -11.22
CA GLU A 458 25.05 39.66 -9.98
C GLU A 458 25.32 38.64 -8.86
N TYR A 459 26.53 38.70 -8.30
CA TYR A 459 26.91 37.86 -7.15
C TYR A 459 26.12 38.31 -5.90
N SER A 460 25.26 37.44 -5.37
CA SER A 460 24.39 37.75 -4.22
C SER A 460 24.65 36.83 -3.03
N GLN A 461 24.96 37.41 -1.87
CA GLN A 461 25.06 36.68 -0.59
C GLN A 461 23.70 36.56 0.15
N GLN A 462 22.60 37.05 -0.43
CA GLN A 462 21.28 37.16 0.23
C GLN A 462 20.13 36.73 -0.68
N PHE A 463 20.39 35.80 -1.59
CA PHE A 463 19.33 35.18 -2.39
C PHE A 463 18.73 33.98 -1.62
N THR A 464 17.40 33.92 -1.54
CA THR A 464 16.69 32.75 -1.03
C THR A 464 16.17 31.99 -2.23
N LEU A 465 16.69 30.79 -2.48
CA LEU A 465 16.11 29.90 -3.48
C LEU A 465 14.66 29.61 -3.08
N PRO A 466 13.70 29.59 -4.02
CA PRO A 466 12.39 29.03 -3.72
C PRO A 466 12.59 27.61 -3.19
N ALA A 467 11.75 27.20 -2.24
CA ALA A 467 11.81 25.84 -1.73
C ALA A 467 11.63 24.90 -2.93
N PHE A 468 12.65 24.09 -3.21
CA PHE A 468 12.45 22.85 -3.93
C PHE A 468 11.42 22.06 -3.13
N ASP A 469 10.52 21.36 -3.80
CA ASP A 469 9.47 20.63 -3.08
C ASP A 469 10.12 19.59 -2.16
N GLU A 470 10.32 19.96 -0.89
CA GLU A 470 10.96 19.15 0.16
C GLU A 470 10.09 17.93 0.53
N ASN A 471 8.93 17.78 -0.09
CA ASN A 471 8.05 16.62 0.03
C ASN A 471 8.58 15.36 -0.69
N ILE A 472 9.91 15.25 -0.86
CA ILE A 472 10.65 14.03 -1.25
C ILE A 472 10.41 12.87 -0.24
N TYR A 473 9.78 13.13 0.90
CA TYR A 473 9.54 12.18 1.98
C TYR A 473 8.13 12.30 2.60
N PHE A 474 7.06 11.86 1.93
CA PHE A 474 5.76 11.66 2.61
C PHE A 474 5.18 10.27 2.42
#